data_AF-A0A2A6XGP8-F1
#
_entry.id   AF-A0A2A6XGP8-F1
#
_cell.length_a   1.000
_cell.length_b   1.000
_cell.length_c   1.000
_cell.angle_alpha   90.00
_cell.angle_beta   90.00
_cell.angle_gamma   90.00
#
_symmetry.space_group_name_H-M   'P 1'
#
loop_
_entity.id
_entity.type
_entity.pdbx_description
1 polymer ?
#
loop_
_entity_poly.entity_id
_entity_poly.type
_entity_poly.pdbx_seq_one_letter_code
_entity_poly.pdbx_strand_id
1 'polypeptide(L)'
;MINYPNLPNSALEITEQPQVKEITNELLKQLQNALKSNALFTDQIKLSLKGIVRILEVLLSLDFFKNANEIDSSLRNSIEWLSNAGESLKTKMKEYERFFSEFNTSMHANEQEVTNTLNANTENIKSEIKKLENQLIETATKLLTSYQIFLNNARDSANTQITENKTQSLEAITQAKENATNQINANKTESLEAIAQAKTSANNEITANQTQAITNINEAKASATTQINTNKQEVLNNITQEKNQATSEITEAKKTDHYQNIDFFEIE
;
A
#
# COMPACT_ATOMS: atom_id res chain seq x y z
N MET A 1 48.69 1.27 10.19
CA MET A 1 49.48 0.03 9.90
C MET A 1 50.18 -0.34 11.19
N ILE A 2 49.71 -1.41 11.84
CA ILE A 2 50.11 -1.76 13.21
C ILE A 2 51.55 -2.27 13.18
N ASN A 3 52.47 -1.54 13.81
CA ASN A 3 53.87 -1.92 13.87
C ASN A 3 54.27 -2.14 15.33
N TYR A 4 54.52 -3.39 15.69
CA TYR A 4 55.00 -3.74 17.02
C TYR A 4 56.53 -3.88 17.00
N PRO A 5 57.24 -3.37 18.02
CA PRO A 5 58.67 -3.62 18.15
C PRO A 5 58.91 -5.13 18.32
N ASN A 6 60.04 -5.61 17.80
CA ASN A 6 60.44 -7.00 17.98
C ASN A 6 60.86 -7.24 19.43
N LEU A 7 60.49 -8.40 19.97
CA LEU A 7 60.88 -8.80 21.31
C LEU A 7 62.42 -8.93 21.39
N PRO A 8 63.08 -8.34 22.40
CA PRO A 8 64.49 -8.55 22.64
C PRO A 8 64.78 -10.04 22.85
N ASN A 9 65.91 -10.53 22.31
CA ASN A 9 66.41 -11.89 22.57
C ASN A 9 66.52 -12.13 24.10
N SER A 10 66.22 -13.31 24.63
CA SER A 10 66.29 -13.56 26.08
C SER A 10 67.68 -13.96 26.59
N ALA A 11 68.63 -14.26 25.71
CA ALA A 11 69.97 -14.73 26.10
C ALA A 11 70.79 -13.64 26.82
N LEU A 12 71.47 -14.04 27.90
CA LEU A 12 72.49 -13.23 28.57
C LEU A 12 73.86 -13.64 28.03
N GLU A 13 74.62 -12.68 27.51
CA GLU A 13 76.00 -12.90 27.06
C GLU A 13 76.92 -12.98 28.30
N ILE A 14 76.98 -14.15 28.92
CA ILE A 14 77.81 -14.43 30.10
C ILE A 14 78.72 -15.61 29.75
N THR A 15 80.00 -15.50 30.10
CA THR A 15 80.98 -16.58 29.94
C THR A 15 80.71 -17.74 30.90
N GLU A 16 81.30 -18.91 30.67
CA GLU A 16 81.16 -20.03 31.60
C GLU A 16 81.63 -19.64 33.00
N GLN A 17 80.89 -20.10 34.01
CA GLN A 17 81.20 -19.80 35.42
C GLN A 17 82.61 -20.30 35.77
N PRO A 18 83.45 -19.47 36.42
CA PRO A 18 84.78 -19.91 36.82
C PRO A 18 84.70 -21.08 37.81
N GLN A 19 85.46 -22.14 37.56
CA GLN A 19 85.56 -23.29 38.46
C GLN A 19 86.33 -22.89 39.72
N VAL A 20 85.71 -23.08 40.89
CA VAL A 20 86.37 -22.89 42.18
C VAL A 20 87.35 -24.04 42.37
N LYS A 21 88.66 -23.73 42.46
CA LYS A 21 89.67 -24.76 42.78
C LYS A 21 89.47 -25.23 44.23
N GLU A 22 89.30 -26.52 44.41
CA GLU A 22 89.32 -27.15 45.72
C GLU A 22 90.77 -27.18 46.23
N ILE A 23 91.07 -26.40 47.26
CA ILE A 23 92.44 -26.24 47.78
C ILE A 23 92.61 -27.18 48.98
N THR A 24 93.28 -28.31 48.77
CA THR A 24 93.70 -29.21 49.84
C THR A 24 95.07 -28.81 50.38
N ASN A 25 95.19 -28.63 51.70
CA ASN A 25 96.45 -28.26 52.36
C ASN A 25 97.42 -29.46 52.41
N GLU A 26 98.21 -29.62 51.35
CA GLU A 26 99.13 -30.74 51.18
C GLU A 26 100.27 -30.73 52.22
N LEU A 27 100.68 -29.55 52.72
CA LEU A 27 101.75 -29.44 53.73
C LEU A 27 101.26 -29.81 55.14
N LEU A 28 100.01 -29.48 55.49
CA LEU A 28 99.35 -29.93 56.72
C LEU A 28 99.18 -31.46 56.71
N LYS A 29 98.83 -32.03 55.55
CA LYS A 29 98.75 -33.49 55.35
C LYS A 29 100.12 -34.16 55.50
N GLN A 30 101.18 -33.58 54.93
CA GLN A 30 102.56 -34.06 55.10
C GLN A 30 103.07 -33.88 56.53
N LEU A 31 102.74 -32.78 57.21
CA LEU A 31 103.09 -32.53 58.61
C LEU A 31 102.38 -33.49 59.57
N GLN A 32 101.10 -33.76 59.33
CA GLN A 32 100.31 -34.72 60.10
C GLN A 32 100.86 -36.15 59.93
N ASN A 33 101.43 -36.46 58.76
CA ASN A 33 102.17 -37.71 58.51
C ASN A 33 103.53 -37.73 59.22
N ALA A 34 104.30 -36.64 59.20
CA ALA A 34 105.61 -36.56 59.84
C ALA A 34 105.53 -36.54 61.39
N LEU A 35 104.50 -35.90 61.96
CA LEU A 35 104.25 -35.86 63.41
C LEU A 35 103.73 -37.18 63.98
N LYS A 36 103.19 -38.08 63.15
CA LYS A 36 102.84 -39.44 63.56
C LYS A 36 104.06 -40.35 63.76
N SER A 37 105.27 -39.93 63.33
CA SER A 37 106.48 -40.74 63.38
C SER A 37 107.63 -40.08 64.18
N ASN A 38 107.55 -40.05 65.52
CA ASN A 38 108.69 -40.38 66.41
C ASN A 38 108.42 -40.08 67.89
N ALA A 39 108.75 -41.06 68.73
CA ALA A 39 108.88 -40.93 70.18
C ALA A 39 110.37 -40.97 70.56
N LEU A 40 110.77 -40.08 71.48
CA LEU A 40 112.08 -39.99 72.20
C LEU A 40 113.27 -39.31 71.46
N PHE A 41 113.64 -38.10 71.90
CA PHE A 41 114.96 -37.75 72.49
C PHE A 41 115.12 -36.21 72.60
N THR A 42 114.98 -35.66 73.80
CA THR A 42 114.61 -34.25 74.04
C THR A 42 115.78 -33.30 74.34
N ASP A 43 116.99 -33.77 74.64
CA ASP A 43 118.00 -32.88 75.26
C ASP A 43 119.17 -32.42 74.36
N GLN A 44 119.35 -33.01 73.18
CA GLN A 44 120.29 -32.49 72.14
C GLN A 44 119.57 -31.87 70.94
N ILE A 45 118.24 -31.82 71.06
CA ILE A 45 117.33 -31.47 70.00
C ILE A 45 116.74 -30.06 70.24
N LYS A 46 116.98 -29.40 71.37
CA LYS A 46 116.36 -28.09 71.69
C LYS A 46 116.81 -26.91 70.80
N LEU A 47 117.99 -26.98 70.18
CA LEU A 47 118.50 -25.97 69.23
C LEU A 47 118.25 -26.35 67.76
N SER A 48 118.42 -27.63 67.41
CA SER A 48 118.13 -28.20 66.09
C SER A 48 116.64 -28.30 65.80
N LEU A 49 115.78 -28.66 66.78
CA LEU A 49 114.32 -28.49 66.67
C LEU A 49 113.94 -27.03 66.65
N LYS A 50 114.59 -26.12 67.37
CA LYS A 50 114.20 -24.70 67.25
C LYS A 50 114.43 -24.18 65.84
N GLY A 51 115.51 -24.63 65.17
CA GLY A 51 115.76 -24.39 63.75
C GLY A 51 114.77 -25.09 62.81
N ILE A 52 114.50 -26.39 63.02
CA ILE A 52 113.53 -27.17 62.22
C ILE A 52 112.10 -26.67 62.42
N VAL A 53 111.70 -26.32 63.64
CA VAL A 53 110.42 -25.67 63.97
C VAL A 53 110.34 -24.32 63.27
N ARG A 54 111.41 -23.52 63.26
CA ARG A 54 111.44 -22.27 62.48
C ARG A 54 111.24 -22.53 60.98
N ILE A 55 111.89 -23.56 60.43
CA ILE A 55 111.78 -23.93 59.00
C ILE A 55 110.38 -24.47 58.69
N LEU A 56 109.78 -25.25 59.58
CA LEU A 56 108.40 -25.75 59.45
C LEU A 56 107.38 -24.63 59.59
N GLU A 57 107.56 -23.69 60.51
CA GLU A 57 106.77 -22.46 60.64
C GLU A 57 106.84 -21.64 59.35
N VAL A 58 108.03 -21.51 58.75
CA VAL A 58 108.22 -20.85 57.45
C VAL A 58 107.55 -21.62 56.30
N LEU A 59 107.66 -22.94 56.25
CA LEU A 59 107.03 -23.76 55.19
C LEU A 59 105.50 -23.79 55.31
N LEU A 60 104.95 -23.89 56.52
CA LEU A 60 103.51 -23.74 56.78
C LEU A 60 103.03 -22.34 56.42
N SER A 61 103.82 -21.31 56.73
CA SER A 61 103.52 -19.95 56.31
C SER A 61 103.53 -19.84 54.78
N LEU A 62 104.51 -20.43 54.10
CA LEU A 62 104.58 -20.45 52.63
C LEU A 62 103.40 -21.17 51.98
N ASP A 63 102.94 -22.30 52.53
CA ASP A 63 101.76 -23.00 52.03
C ASP A 63 100.46 -22.24 52.34
N PHE A 64 100.37 -21.61 53.52
CA PHE A 64 99.29 -20.68 53.83
C PHE A 64 99.27 -19.51 52.84
N PHE A 65 100.41 -18.91 52.53
CA PHE A 65 100.50 -17.83 51.55
C PHE A 65 100.19 -18.31 50.12
N LYS A 66 100.60 -19.52 49.74
CA LYS A 66 100.26 -20.11 48.44
C LYS A 66 98.76 -20.38 48.32
N ASN A 67 98.16 -21.01 49.31
CA ASN A 67 96.72 -21.27 49.38
C ASN A 67 95.93 -19.96 49.43
N ALA A 68 96.39 -18.97 50.20
CA ALA A 68 95.79 -17.63 50.23
C ALA A 68 95.88 -16.93 48.87
N ASN A 69 96.98 -17.07 48.14
CA ASN A 69 97.16 -16.48 46.81
C ASN A 69 96.29 -17.19 45.74
N GLU A 70 96.12 -18.51 45.82
CA GLU A 70 95.20 -19.27 44.97
C GLU A 70 93.72 -18.92 45.26
N ILE A 71 93.36 -18.75 46.54
CA ILE A 71 92.04 -18.24 46.97
C ILE A 71 91.83 -16.81 46.44
N ASP A 72 92.81 -15.91 46.61
CA ASP A 72 92.73 -14.52 46.13
C ASP A 72 92.53 -14.47 44.61
N SER A 73 93.27 -15.27 43.85
CA SER A 73 93.10 -15.38 42.40
C SER A 73 91.73 -15.94 42.01
N SER A 74 91.23 -16.98 42.67
CA SER A 74 89.89 -17.54 42.41
C SER A 74 88.77 -16.56 42.75
N LEU A 75 88.92 -15.79 43.84
CA LEU A 75 87.96 -14.77 44.25
C LEU A 75 87.96 -13.60 43.27
N ARG A 76 89.14 -13.12 42.82
CA ARG A 76 89.24 -12.09 41.78
C ARG A 76 88.53 -12.51 40.49
N ASN A 77 88.78 -13.74 40.03
CA ASN A 77 88.12 -14.28 38.83
C ASN A 77 86.59 -14.37 39.00
N SER A 78 86.12 -14.77 40.19
CA SER A 78 84.68 -14.85 40.48
C SER A 78 84.02 -13.48 40.58
N ILE A 79 84.71 -12.50 41.18
CA ILE A 79 84.26 -11.10 41.25
C ILE A 79 84.18 -10.49 39.85
N GLU A 80 85.18 -10.74 39.02
CA GLU A 80 85.20 -10.27 37.62
C GLU A 80 84.07 -10.91 36.79
N TRP A 81 83.87 -12.22 36.90
CA TRP A 81 82.75 -12.90 36.24
C TRP A 81 81.39 -12.37 36.71
N LEU A 82 81.17 -12.19 38.02
CA LEU A 82 79.94 -11.61 38.56
C LEU A 82 79.73 -10.17 38.11
N SER A 83 80.80 -9.37 38.02
CA SER A 83 80.74 -8.01 37.50
C SER A 83 80.30 -7.99 36.03
N ASN A 84 80.88 -8.87 35.20
CA ASN A 84 80.54 -9.00 33.79
C ASN A 84 79.09 -9.51 33.61
N ALA A 85 78.69 -10.52 34.38
CA ALA A 85 77.31 -11.03 34.41
C ALA A 85 76.30 -9.95 34.82
N GLY A 86 76.65 -9.15 35.84
CA GLY A 86 75.85 -8.02 36.31
C GLY A 86 75.69 -6.93 35.25
N GLU A 87 76.76 -6.59 34.51
CA GLU A 87 76.68 -5.60 33.44
C GLU A 87 75.92 -6.13 32.20
N SER A 88 76.08 -7.41 31.85
CA SER A 88 75.27 -8.07 30.81
C SER A 88 73.78 -8.05 31.19
N LEU A 89 73.43 -8.38 32.44
CA LEU A 89 72.05 -8.29 32.93
C LEU A 89 71.51 -6.86 32.88
N LYS A 90 72.30 -5.88 33.34
CA LYS A 90 71.91 -4.46 33.32
C LYS A 90 71.68 -3.95 31.89
N THR A 91 72.53 -4.36 30.95
CA THR A 91 72.34 -4.07 29.52
C THR A 91 71.03 -4.69 29.02
N LYS A 92 70.78 -5.95 29.38
CA LYS A 92 69.53 -6.64 29.06
C LYS A 92 68.29 -5.94 29.62
N MET A 93 68.35 -5.49 30.87
CA MET A 93 67.27 -4.75 31.51
C MET A 93 66.96 -3.47 30.74
N LYS A 94 67.98 -2.71 30.32
CA LYS A 94 67.80 -1.51 29.50
C LYS A 94 67.16 -1.80 28.14
N GLU A 95 67.50 -2.93 27.51
CA GLU A 95 66.87 -3.36 26.26
C GLU A 95 65.38 -3.66 26.43
N TYR A 96 65.00 -4.35 27.51
CA TYR A 96 63.59 -4.61 27.83
C TYR A 96 62.84 -3.34 28.23
N GLU A 97 63.46 -2.44 29.01
CA GLU A 97 62.89 -1.12 29.32
C GLU A 97 62.59 -0.33 28.05
N ARG A 98 63.55 -0.28 27.11
CA ARG A 98 63.35 0.35 25.80
C ARG A 98 62.23 -0.32 25.02
N PHE A 99 62.22 -1.66 24.96
CA PHE A 99 61.16 -2.41 24.29
C PHE A 99 59.77 -2.08 24.85
N PHE A 100 59.59 -2.10 26.18
CA PHE A 100 58.29 -1.80 26.78
C PHE A 100 57.86 -0.36 26.54
N SER A 101 58.80 0.59 26.51
CA SER A 101 58.52 1.99 26.17
C SER A 101 58.03 2.14 24.71
N GLU A 102 58.72 1.50 23.76
CA GLU A 102 58.34 1.48 22.35
C GLU A 102 57.01 0.75 22.14
N PHE A 103 56.81 -0.38 22.82
CA PHE A 103 55.57 -1.15 22.77
C PHE A 103 54.39 -0.34 23.30
N ASN A 104 54.53 0.32 24.45
CA ASN A 104 53.48 1.14 25.02
C ASN A 104 53.14 2.34 24.11
N THR A 105 54.15 2.94 23.49
CA THR A 105 53.95 4.01 22.50
C THR A 105 53.17 3.50 21.28
N SER A 106 53.54 2.32 20.75
CA SER A 106 52.82 1.68 19.65
C SER A 106 51.37 1.35 20.04
N MET A 107 51.14 0.82 21.25
CA MET A 107 49.80 0.52 21.76
C MET A 107 48.91 1.75 21.83
N HIS A 108 49.40 2.88 22.37
CA HIS A 108 48.63 4.13 22.40
C HIS A 108 48.34 4.67 20.99
N ALA A 109 49.30 4.57 20.07
CA ALA A 109 49.08 4.97 18.68
C ALA A 109 47.99 4.10 18.01
N ASN A 110 48.02 2.78 18.24
CA ASN A 110 47.02 1.85 17.72
C ASN A 110 45.64 2.13 18.32
N GLU A 111 45.55 2.37 19.63
CA GLU A 111 44.29 2.74 20.30
C GLU A 111 43.69 4.01 19.69
N GLN A 112 44.52 5.02 19.42
CA GLN A 112 44.09 6.25 18.76
C GLN A 112 43.66 6.02 17.30
N GLU A 113 44.40 5.22 16.53
CA GLU A 113 44.05 4.86 15.13
C GLU A 113 42.69 4.14 15.07
N VAL A 114 42.48 3.17 15.96
CA VAL A 114 41.21 2.43 16.08
C VAL A 114 40.08 3.37 16.47
N THR A 115 40.29 4.22 17.48
CA THR A 115 39.28 5.20 17.93
C THR A 115 38.90 6.17 16.82
N ASN A 116 39.89 6.71 16.11
CA ASN A 116 39.66 7.64 14.99
C ASN A 116 38.90 6.95 13.85
N THR A 117 39.27 5.73 13.51
CA THR A 117 38.60 4.94 12.46
C THR A 117 37.15 4.65 12.84
N LEU A 118 36.90 4.27 14.09
CA LEU A 118 35.55 3.99 14.60
C LEU A 118 34.68 5.25 14.61
N ASN A 119 35.23 6.40 15.04
CA ASN A 119 34.52 7.67 15.02
C ASN A 119 34.19 8.12 13.59
N ALA A 120 35.15 8.01 12.66
CA ALA A 120 34.92 8.31 11.25
C ALA A 120 33.83 7.41 10.65
N ASN A 121 33.86 6.11 10.94
CA ASN A 121 32.82 5.18 10.51
C ASN A 121 31.45 5.51 11.09
N THR A 122 31.39 5.94 12.35
CA THR A 122 30.15 6.36 13.02
C THR A 122 29.52 7.55 12.31
N GLU A 123 30.30 8.59 12.00
CA GLU A 123 29.80 9.76 11.26
C GLU A 123 29.42 9.42 9.81
N ASN A 124 30.18 8.55 9.14
CA ASN A 124 29.85 8.08 7.79
C ASN A 124 28.50 7.34 7.76
N ILE A 125 28.27 6.41 8.69
CA ILE A 125 27.01 5.65 8.80
C ILE A 125 25.85 6.61 9.06
N LYS A 126 26.02 7.56 9.97
CA LYS A 126 25.00 8.58 10.29
C LYS A 126 24.65 9.44 9.07
N SER A 127 25.64 9.82 8.26
CA SER A 127 25.43 10.57 7.02
C SER A 127 24.66 9.77 5.98
N GLU A 128 25.03 8.50 5.76
CA GLU A 128 24.33 7.63 4.80
C GLU A 128 22.90 7.31 5.24
N ILE A 129 22.64 7.10 6.54
CA ILE A 129 21.26 6.97 7.07
C ILE A 129 20.44 8.21 6.74
N LYS A 130 20.96 9.41 7.03
CA LYS A 130 20.25 10.67 6.74
C LYS A 130 19.98 10.85 5.24
N LYS A 131 20.91 10.42 4.39
CA LYS A 131 20.74 10.45 2.93
C LYS A 131 19.62 9.49 2.48
N LEU A 132 19.59 8.27 3.02
CA LEU A 132 18.52 7.30 2.75
C LEU A 132 17.16 7.79 3.23
N GLU A 133 17.08 8.40 4.42
CA GLU A 133 15.86 9.01 4.96
C GLU A 133 15.32 10.09 4.01
N ASN A 134 16.20 10.99 3.54
CA ASN A 134 15.82 12.03 2.58
C ASN A 134 15.30 11.43 1.25
N GLN A 135 15.96 10.40 0.71
CA GLN A 135 15.53 9.72 -0.51
C GLN A 135 14.18 9.03 -0.35
N LEU A 136 13.92 8.43 0.83
CA LEU A 136 12.65 7.79 1.14
C LEU A 136 11.53 8.83 1.22
N ILE A 137 11.77 9.97 1.87
CA ILE A 137 10.81 11.09 1.95
C ILE A 137 10.51 11.65 0.56
N GLU A 138 11.53 11.86 -0.27
CA GLU A 138 11.35 12.35 -1.64
C GLU A 138 10.53 11.37 -2.49
N THR A 139 10.83 10.07 -2.39
CA THR A 139 10.11 9.03 -3.13
C THR A 139 8.65 8.94 -2.68
N ALA A 140 8.40 8.95 -1.37
CA ALA A 140 7.05 8.94 -0.81
C ALA A 140 6.25 10.19 -1.22
N THR A 141 6.89 11.37 -1.25
CA THR A 141 6.26 12.61 -1.69
C THR A 141 5.91 12.57 -3.18
N LYS A 142 6.83 12.13 -4.04
CA LYS A 142 6.56 11.96 -5.49
C LYS A 142 5.43 10.95 -5.74
N LEU A 143 5.40 9.85 -5.00
CA LEU A 143 4.35 8.84 -5.09
C LEU A 143 3.00 9.43 -4.68
N LEU A 144 2.94 10.14 -3.55
CA LEU A 144 1.73 10.80 -3.05
C LEU A 144 1.19 11.82 -4.06
N THR A 145 2.04 12.69 -4.59
CA THR A 145 1.66 13.66 -5.62
C THR A 145 1.17 12.97 -6.89
N SER A 146 1.84 11.90 -7.33
CA SER A 146 1.43 11.13 -8.51
C SER A 146 0.05 10.50 -8.32
N TYR A 147 -0.20 9.93 -7.13
CA TYR A 147 -1.49 9.32 -6.80
C TYR A 147 -2.61 10.37 -6.72
N GLN A 148 -2.33 11.56 -6.15
CA GLN A 148 -3.28 12.67 -6.12
C GLN A 148 -3.65 13.16 -7.54
N ILE A 149 -2.66 13.30 -8.43
CA ILE A 149 -2.90 13.67 -9.83
C ILE A 149 -3.75 12.60 -10.53
N PHE A 150 -3.41 11.32 -10.34
CA PHE A 150 -4.17 10.21 -10.92
C PHE A 150 -5.64 10.22 -10.49
N LEU A 151 -5.90 10.36 -9.18
CA LEU A 151 -7.26 10.41 -8.65
C LEU A 151 -8.05 11.63 -9.14
N ASN A 152 -7.41 12.80 -9.22
CA ASN A 152 -8.05 13.99 -9.76
C ASN A 152 -8.42 13.81 -11.24
N ASN A 153 -7.51 13.28 -12.05
CA ASN A 153 -7.77 13.00 -13.46
C ASN A 153 -8.91 11.99 -13.65
N ALA A 154 -8.93 10.92 -12.84
CA ALA A 154 -10.00 9.93 -12.88
C ALA A 154 -11.35 10.53 -12.50
N ARG A 155 -11.40 11.37 -11.46
CA ARG A 155 -12.60 12.09 -11.05
C ARG A 155 -13.10 13.03 -12.14
N ASP A 156 -12.20 13.82 -12.72
CA ASP A 156 -12.57 14.79 -13.74
C ASP A 156 -13.06 14.10 -15.02
N SER A 157 -12.42 13.01 -15.44
CA SER A 157 -12.89 12.15 -16.54
C SER A 157 -14.28 11.56 -16.27
N ALA A 158 -14.52 11.03 -15.07
CA ALA A 158 -15.84 10.51 -14.69
C ALA A 158 -16.92 11.61 -14.72
N ASN A 159 -16.61 12.81 -14.23
CA ASN A 159 -17.53 13.95 -14.26
C ASN A 159 -17.87 14.39 -15.70
N THR A 160 -16.88 14.40 -16.60
CA THR A 160 -17.11 14.67 -18.03
C THR A 160 -18.08 13.65 -18.63
N GLN A 161 -17.83 12.35 -18.42
CA GLN A 161 -18.70 11.30 -18.95
C GLN A 161 -20.13 11.37 -18.39
N ILE A 162 -20.27 11.64 -17.09
CA ILE A 162 -21.58 11.81 -16.44
C ILE A 162 -22.33 13.00 -17.06
N THR A 163 -21.64 14.12 -17.27
CA THR A 163 -22.23 15.33 -17.85
C THR A 163 -22.68 15.08 -19.29
N GLU A 164 -21.85 14.43 -20.10
CA GLU A 164 -22.17 14.06 -21.48
C GLU A 164 -23.39 13.13 -21.55
N ASN A 165 -23.38 12.03 -20.78
CA ASN A 165 -24.50 11.08 -20.75
C ASN A 165 -25.80 11.74 -20.26
N LYS A 166 -25.70 12.66 -19.28
CA LYS A 166 -26.86 13.41 -18.79
C LYS A 166 -27.43 14.32 -19.88
N THR A 167 -26.59 15.02 -20.63
CA THR A 167 -27.02 15.87 -21.75
C THR A 167 -27.68 15.03 -22.84
N GLN A 168 -27.05 13.94 -23.28
CA GLN A 168 -27.62 13.04 -24.29
C GLN A 168 -28.96 12.45 -23.84
N SER A 169 -29.09 12.06 -22.56
CA SER A 169 -30.35 11.55 -22.01
C SER A 169 -31.45 12.61 -22.00
N LEU A 170 -31.13 13.87 -21.67
CA LEU A 170 -32.08 14.97 -21.69
C LEU A 170 -32.54 15.32 -23.11
N GLU A 171 -31.63 15.30 -24.08
CA GLU A 171 -31.95 15.49 -25.50
C GLU A 171 -32.86 14.38 -26.02
N ALA A 172 -32.56 13.11 -25.71
CA ALA A 172 -33.39 11.97 -26.09
C ALA A 172 -34.80 12.04 -25.48
N ILE A 173 -34.92 12.44 -24.20
CA ILE A 173 -36.22 12.65 -23.54
C ILE A 173 -36.99 13.80 -24.21
N THR A 174 -36.29 14.87 -24.59
CA THR A 174 -36.90 16.02 -25.29
C THR A 174 -37.46 15.61 -26.64
N GLN A 175 -36.70 14.85 -27.45
CA GLN A 175 -37.16 14.32 -28.73
C GLN A 175 -38.33 13.35 -28.57
N ALA A 176 -38.27 12.45 -27.59
CA ALA A 176 -39.37 11.51 -27.32
C ALA A 176 -40.67 12.24 -26.94
N LYS A 177 -40.55 13.31 -26.13
CA LYS A 177 -41.69 14.15 -25.74
C LYS A 177 -42.28 14.90 -26.94
N GLU A 178 -41.44 15.44 -27.82
CA GLU A 178 -41.88 16.13 -29.04
C GLU A 178 -42.63 15.16 -29.97
N ASN A 179 -42.06 13.98 -30.21
CA ASN A 179 -42.69 12.92 -31.02
C ASN A 179 -44.04 12.49 -30.45
N ALA A 180 -44.12 12.27 -29.12
CA ALA A 180 -45.38 11.93 -28.47
C ALA A 180 -46.43 13.05 -28.61
N THR A 181 -46.02 14.31 -28.49
CA THR A 181 -46.89 15.47 -28.67
C THR A 181 -47.41 15.56 -30.10
N ASN A 182 -46.55 15.33 -31.10
CA ASN A 182 -46.93 15.32 -32.51
C ASN A 182 -47.93 14.21 -32.81
N GLN A 183 -47.71 12.99 -32.29
CA GLN A 183 -48.64 11.88 -32.47
C GLN A 183 -50.01 12.15 -31.80
N ILE A 184 -50.01 12.72 -30.59
CA ILE A 184 -51.25 13.11 -29.91
C ILE A 184 -52.03 14.13 -30.74
N ASN A 185 -51.36 15.14 -31.29
CA ASN A 185 -51.99 16.16 -32.12
C ASN A 185 -52.54 15.57 -33.43
N ALA A 186 -51.81 14.68 -34.08
CA ALA A 186 -52.28 13.97 -35.28
C ALA A 186 -53.54 13.16 -34.99
N ASN A 187 -53.50 12.30 -33.97
CA ASN A 187 -54.65 11.46 -33.57
C ASN A 187 -55.87 12.31 -33.17
N LYS A 188 -55.63 13.46 -32.50
CA LYS A 188 -56.70 14.40 -32.14
C LYS A 188 -57.36 14.99 -33.38
N THR A 189 -56.58 15.41 -34.37
CA THR A 189 -57.11 15.94 -35.64
C THR A 189 -57.92 14.88 -36.38
N GLU A 190 -57.37 13.68 -36.55
CA GLU A 190 -58.06 12.54 -37.21
C GLU A 190 -59.38 12.20 -36.50
N SER A 191 -59.37 12.18 -35.16
CA SER A 191 -60.59 11.93 -34.37
C SER A 191 -61.65 13.01 -34.56
N LEU A 192 -61.25 14.28 -34.63
CA LEU A 192 -62.16 15.40 -34.87
C LEU A 192 -62.76 15.35 -36.28
N GLU A 193 -61.95 15.02 -37.29
CA GLU A 193 -62.42 14.84 -38.67
C GLU A 193 -63.41 13.67 -38.78
N ALA A 194 -63.12 12.53 -38.16
CA ALA A 194 -64.02 11.39 -38.12
C ALA A 194 -65.38 11.73 -37.46
N ILE A 195 -65.36 12.47 -36.35
CA ILE A 195 -66.59 12.96 -35.69
C ILE A 195 -67.36 13.91 -36.60
N ALA A 196 -66.68 14.81 -37.32
CA ALA A 196 -67.32 15.75 -38.25
C ALA A 196 -67.98 15.04 -39.45
N GLN A 197 -67.33 14.00 -39.99
CA GLN A 197 -67.88 13.16 -41.06
C GLN A 197 -69.09 12.36 -40.58
N ALA A 198 -69.01 11.74 -39.41
CA ALA A 198 -70.13 11.01 -38.80
C ALA A 198 -71.32 11.93 -38.55
N LYS A 199 -71.09 13.14 -38.03
CA LYS A 199 -72.13 14.15 -37.80
C LYS A 199 -72.79 14.59 -39.11
N THR A 200 -72.02 14.84 -40.16
CA THR A 200 -72.55 15.20 -41.49
C THR A 200 -73.41 14.08 -42.06
N SER A 201 -72.94 12.83 -41.96
CA SER A 201 -73.68 11.66 -42.44
C SER A 201 -75.01 11.48 -41.71
N ALA A 202 -75.01 11.57 -40.37
CA ALA A 202 -76.22 11.51 -39.57
C ALA A 202 -77.22 12.64 -39.90
N ASN A 203 -76.74 13.87 -40.10
CA ASN A 203 -77.59 14.98 -40.52
C ASN A 203 -78.21 14.77 -41.91
N ASN A 204 -77.45 14.21 -42.85
CA ASN A 204 -77.96 13.87 -44.19
C ASN A 204 -79.06 12.80 -44.11
N GLU A 205 -78.86 11.73 -43.32
CA GLU A 205 -79.86 10.70 -43.09
C GLU A 205 -81.13 11.25 -42.43
N ILE A 206 -80.99 12.10 -41.41
CA ILE A 206 -82.12 12.77 -40.76
C ILE A 206 -82.89 13.62 -41.77
N THR A 207 -82.20 14.40 -42.60
CA THR A 207 -82.82 15.25 -43.62
C THR A 207 -83.57 14.42 -44.66
N ALA A 208 -82.96 13.34 -45.16
CA ALA A 208 -83.59 12.43 -46.12
C ALA A 208 -84.86 11.78 -45.55
N ASN A 209 -84.79 11.29 -44.31
CA ASN A 209 -85.94 10.71 -43.61
C ASN A 209 -87.06 11.73 -43.38
N GLN A 210 -86.72 12.97 -43.00
CA GLN A 210 -87.69 14.06 -42.86
C GLN A 210 -88.37 14.39 -44.20
N THR A 211 -87.60 14.52 -45.28
CA THR A 211 -88.15 14.74 -46.62
C THR A 211 -89.10 13.62 -47.03
N GLN A 212 -88.70 12.35 -46.85
CA GLN A 212 -89.54 11.21 -47.19
C GLN A 212 -90.85 11.19 -46.37
N ALA A 213 -90.77 11.46 -45.06
CA ALA A 213 -91.95 11.54 -44.21
C ALA A 213 -92.91 12.65 -44.65
N ILE A 214 -92.40 13.82 -45.02
CA ILE A 214 -93.20 14.94 -45.55
C ILE A 214 -93.89 14.55 -46.87
N THR A 215 -93.17 13.91 -47.79
CA THR A 215 -93.73 13.42 -49.06
C THR A 215 -94.87 12.42 -48.80
N ASN A 216 -94.65 11.42 -47.95
CA ASN A 216 -95.67 10.42 -47.61
C ASN A 216 -96.93 11.07 -47.01
N ILE A 217 -96.76 12.06 -46.12
CA ILE A 217 -97.89 12.81 -45.53
C ILE A 217 -98.66 13.59 -46.61
N ASN A 218 -97.96 14.23 -47.55
CA ASN A 218 -98.59 14.99 -48.63
C ASN A 218 -99.35 14.08 -49.61
N GLU A 219 -98.79 12.93 -49.97
CA GLU A 219 -99.45 11.91 -50.80
C GLU A 219 -100.71 11.36 -50.12
N ALA A 220 -100.61 11.01 -48.83
CA ALA A 220 -101.75 10.55 -48.04
C ALA A 220 -102.84 11.63 -47.94
N LYS A 221 -102.46 12.89 -47.73
CA LYS A 221 -103.38 14.04 -47.71
C LYS A 221 -104.08 14.23 -49.06
N ALA A 222 -103.36 14.11 -50.18
CA ALA A 222 -103.93 14.23 -51.52
C ALA A 222 -104.91 13.09 -51.80
N SER A 223 -104.54 11.85 -51.46
CA SER A 223 -105.40 10.66 -51.57
C SER A 223 -106.69 10.82 -50.77
N ALA A 224 -106.58 11.25 -49.49
CA ALA A 224 -107.74 11.51 -48.64
C ALA A 224 -108.64 12.61 -49.21
N THR A 225 -108.06 13.69 -49.74
CA THR A 225 -108.82 14.78 -50.37
C THR A 225 -109.59 14.30 -51.61
N THR A 226 -108.95 13.49 -52.46
CA THR A 226 -109.61 12.86 -53.62
C THR A 226 -110.76 11.98 -53.18
N GLN A 227 -110.56 11.11 -52.19
CA GLN A 227 -111.62 10.24 -51.66
C GLN A 227 -112.80 11.03 -51.10
N ILE A 228 -112.52 12.09 -50.32
CA ILE A 228 -113.55 12.99 -49.79
C ILE A 228 -114.35 13.63 -50.93
N ASN A 229 -113.69 14.09 -51.99
CA ASN A 229 -114.37 14.71 -53.14
C ASN A 229 -115.23 13.71 -53.91
N THR A 230 -114.74 12.48 -54.12
CA THR A 230 -115.53 11.39 -54.74
C THR A 230 -116.77 11.08 -53.92
N ASN A 231 -116.61 10.85 -52.61
CA ASN A 231 -117.72 10.57 -51.71
C ASN A 231 -118.73 11.73 -51.69
N LYS A 232 -118.26 12.98 -51.69
CA LYS A 232 -119.11 14.17 -51.77
C LYS A 232 -119.92 14.21 -53.07
N GLN A 233 -119.28 13.89 -54.20
CA GLN A 233 -119.96 13.85 -55.50
C GLN A 233 -121.00 12.73 -55.57
N GLU A 234 -120.67 11.55 -55.05
CA GLU A 234 -121.58 10.41 -54.97
C GLU A 234 -122.82 10.75 -54.13
N VAL A 235 -122.63 11.33 -52.93
CA VAL A 235 -123.73 11.80 -52.08
C VAL A 235 -124.58 12.85 -52.80
N LEU A 236 -123.98 13.81 -53.50
CA LEU A 236 -124.71 14.82 -54.27
C LEU A 236 -125.55 14.21 -55.41
N ASN A 237 -125.00 13.22 -56.12
CA ASN A 237 -125.71 12.49 -57.18
C ASN A 237 -126.92 11.74 -56.59
N ASN A 238 -126.73 11.02 -55.48
CA ASN A 238 -127.80 10.31 -54.78
C ASN A 238 -128.91 11.27 -54.34
N ILE A 239 -128.56 12.42 -53.73
CA ILE A 239 -129.54 13.44 -53.33
C ILE A 239 -130.32 13.98 -54.55
N THR A 240 -129.64 14.19 -55.68
CA THR A 240 -130.28 14.67 -56.92
C THR A 240 -131.22 13.62 -57.50
N GLN A 241 -130.82 12.35 -57.51
CA GLN A 241 -131.66 11.24 -57.94
C GLN A 241 -132.92 11.11 -57.08
N GLU A 242 -132.76 11.08 -55.75
CA GLU A 242 -133.88 11.05 -54.79
C GLU A 242 -134.80 12.25 -54.93
N LYS A 243 -134.24 13.46 -55.12
CA LYS A 243 -135.05 14.67 -55.36
C LYS A 243 -135.87 14.56 -56.65
N ASN A 244 -135.28 14.04 -57.73
CA ASN A 244 -135.98 13.83 -59.00
C ASN A 244 -137.07 12.76 -58.86
N GLN A 245 -136.79 11.68 -58.14
CA GLN A 245 -137.76 10.63 -57.83
C GLN A 245 -138.95 11.20 -57.05
N ALA A 246 -138.69 11.91 -55.95
CA ALA A 246 -139.72 12.59 -55.17
C ALA A 246 -140.52 13.61 -56.00
N THR A 247 -139.89 14.32 -56.93
CA THR A 247 -140.58 15.25 -57.84
C THR A 247 -141.53 14.51 -58.80
N SER A 248 -141.10 13.36 -59.34
CA SER A 248 -141.93 12.50 -60.18
C SER A 248 -143.12 11.94 -59.39
N GLU A 249 -142.89 11.40 -58.19
CA GLU A 249 -143.93 10.88 -57.30
C GLU A 249 -144.95 11.96 -56.91
N ILE A 250 -144.51 13.17 -56.56
CA ILE A 250 -145.41 14.30 -56.29
C ILE A 250 -146.22 14.68 -57.54
N THR A 251 -145.62 14.64 -58.73
CA THR A 251 -146.31 14.96 -59.99
C THR A 251 -147.36 13.91 -60.34
N GLU A 252 -147.04 12.63 -60.13
CA GLU A 252 -147.96 11.51 -60.33
C GLU A 252 -149.11 11.53 -59.33
N ALA A 253 -148.83 11.79 -58.05
CA ALA A 253 -149.84 12.01 -57.03
C ALA A 253 -150.80 13.15 -57.43
N LYS A 254 -150.28 14.30 -57.90
CA LYS A 254 -151.10 15.42 -58.40
C LYS A 254 -151.97 15.07 -59.60
N LYS A 255 -151.48 14.23 -60.53
CA LYS A 255 -152.32 13.73 -61.65
C LYS A 255 -153.44 12.83 -61.13
N THR A 256 -153.12 11.93 -60.21
CA THR A 256 -154.09 11.00 -59.62
C THR A 256 -155.17 11.76 -58.84
N ASP A 257 -154.81 12.82 -58.12
CA ASP A 257 -155.73 13.75 -57.45
C ASP A 257 -156.59 14.53 -58.46
N HIS A 258 -156.03 14.92 -59.62
CA HIS A 258 -156.80 15.54 -60.72
C HIS A 258 -157.79 14.57 -61.37
N TYR A 259 -157.45 13.30 -61.55
CA TYR A 259 -158.36 12.27 -62.06
C TYR A 259 -159.44 11.88 -61.04
N GLN A 260 -159.11 11.82 -59.74
CA GLN A 260 -160.10 11.60 -58.69
C GLN A 260 -161.09 12.77 -58.54
N ASN A 261 -160.69 13.99 -58.91
CA ASN A 261 -161.58 15.15 -58.88
C ASN A 261 -162.43 15.31 -60.16
N ILE A 262 -162.11 14.60 -61.25
CA ILE A 262 -162.94 14.57 -62.48
C ILE A 262 -164.02 13.50 -62.39
N ASP A 263 -163.80 12.40 -61.66
CA ASP A 263 -164.77 11.29 -61.51
C ASP A 263 -165.78 11.48 -60.36
N PHE A 264 -165.81 12.65 -59.69
CA PHE A 264 -166.68 12.85 -58.52
C PHE A 264 -167.85 13.84 -58.68
N PHE A 265 -168.10 14.44 -59.85
CA PHE A 265 -169.34 15.23 -60.06
C PHE A 265 -169.90 15.23 -61.49
N GLU A 266 -169.94 14.06 -62.14
CA GLU A 266 -171.00 13.75 -63.12
C GLU A 266 -171.56 12.36 -62.77
N ILE A 267 -172.64 12.34 -61.99
CA ILE A 267 -173.79 11.41 -62.07
C ILE A 267 -174.82 11.90 -61.03
N GLU A 268 -175.95 12.35 -61.56
CA GLU A 268 -177.31 12.50 -60.99
C GLU A 268 -177.55 13.37 -59.74
#